data_AF-A0A066W146-F1
#
_entry.id   AF-A0A066W146-F1
#
_cell.length_a   1.000
_cell.length_b   1.000
_cell.length_c   1.000
_cell.angle_alpha   90.00
_cell.angle_beta   90.00
_cell.angle_gamma   90.00
#
_symmetry.space_group_name_H-M   'P 1'
#
loop_
_entity.id
_entity.type
_entity.pdbx_description
1 polymer ?
#
loop_
_entity_poly.entity_id
_entity_poly.type
_entity_poly.pdbx_seq_one_letter_code
_entity_poly.pdbx_strand_id
1 'polypeptide(L)'
;MSVKPIWLDCDPGHDDAIALLLACHHPRIKLLGVSTVAGNAPGALTFINAARLLVAFGNVKGDQKECTNGGDVPLLRGADEPLVSEKRKDAAIHGEDGLGGVLGLPDFDSSAVRRRMWSSHGGAPSSASSSPPLPFPSPALVANTLSSLLTQRRALCLPPLTICVTGPCTNIALFLKLYSHLATREYIEQVVVMGGSAGASGNRGQLAEFNFLVDPEAARIVCDAPLKVVMAGLNVTHQAIFTPEIHDRLLQRTKPSASQPSPTFSRSSSQPSNSTMSKTALLPPASPSAGSSRLNTNQLLHPGTPASGLSNIRKLVSSAMTFFASTYAHEFGFVHGPPIHDMLVVAYVIEPRLFYTCSPPTTGMGPIGMSMHRSLNRANVNDSLKRRKKKDTRAHPNEGTALAVNTVSSATEADANANADKPETNGNSLANGHVRAYADPARVLPPKRYAVRIDTADTSLAVGASVVDFYNQWGLPSEAPGDADGNGSSWGRGGRNVEVLEEVDTSGLWNLLLEVVDRAEAALA
;
A
#
# COMPACT_ATOMS: atom_id res chain seq x y z
N MET A 1 -7.94 13.33 20.24
CA MET A 1 -7.01 12.19 20.06
C MET A 1 -5.59 12.72 19.93
N SER A 2 -4.59 12.00 20.44
CA SER A 2 -3.19 12.47 20.50
C SER A 2 -2.48 12.39 19.14
N VAL A 3 -1.59 13.35 18.87
CA VAL A 3 -0.68 13.32 17.71
C VAL A 3 0.35 12.20 17.90
N LYS A 4 0.60 11.41 16.85
CA LYS A 4 1.52 10.28 16.85
C LYS A 4 2.86 10.66 16.21
N PRO A 5 3.99 10.56 16.94
CA PRO A 5 5.31 10.74 16.37
C PRO A 5 5.67 9.55 15.50
N ILE A 6 6.07 9.79 14.25
CA ILE A 6 6.49 8.71 13.34
C ILE A 6 7.87 8.95 12.73
N TRP A 7 8.57 7.85 12.48
CA TRP A 7 9.67 7.77 11.52
C TRP A 7 9.23 6.91 10.35
N LEU A 8 9.45 7.34 9.12
CA LEU A 8 9.09 6.60 7.91
C LEU A 8 10.35 6.09 7.20
N ASP A 9 10.49 4.77 7.09
CA ASP A 9 11.52 4.09 6.30
C ASP A 9 10.87 3.55 5.01
N CYS A 10 11.27 4.08 3.86
CA CYS A 10 10.58 3.85 2.59
C CYS A 10 11.52 3.65 1.41
N ASP A 11 11.02 3.15 0.28
CA ASP A 11 11.77 3.00 -0.97
C ASP A 11 11.04 3.68 -2.15
N PRO A 12 10.90 5.02 -2.14
CA PRO A 12 9.81 5.70 -2.82
C PRO A 12 9.51 5.30 -4.27
N GLY A 13 8.44 4.51 -4.39
CA GLY A 13 7.61 4.31 -5.57
C GLY A 13 6.29 5.10 -5.52
N HIS A 14 5.37 4.80 -6.43
CA HIS A 14 4.14 5.58 -6.60
C HIS A 14 3.18 5.51 -5.40
N ASP A 15 3.12 4.38 -4.69
CA ASP A 15 2.31 4.21 -3.48
C ASP A 15 3.00 4.73 -2.21
N ASP A 16 4.33 4.63 -2.09
CA ASP A 16 5.11 5.33 -1.06
C ASP A 16 4.87 6.85 -1.11
N ALA A 17 4.70 7.43 -2.30
CA ALA A 17 4.38 8.84 -2.46
C ALA A 17 3.09 9.21 -1.72
N ILE A 18 2.11 8.29 -1.70
CA ILE A 18 0.84 8.46 -0.98
C ILE A 18 1.07 8.33 0.54
N ALA A 19 1.86 7.35 0.98
CA ALA A 19 2.24 7.20 2.38
C ALA A 19 2.99 8.44 2.93
N LEU A 20 3.93 8.98 2.16
CA LEU A 20 4.65 10.21 2.47
C LEU A 20 3.72 11.42 2.53
N LEU A 21 2.74 11.53 1.62
CA LEU A 21 1.75 12.61 1.64
C LEU A 21 0.92 12.58 2.93
N LEU A 22 0.42 11.40 3.33
CA LEU A 22 -0.28 11.17 4.59
C LEU A 22 0.59 11.58 5.79
N ALA A 23 1.85 11.13 5.80
CA ALA A 23 2.80 11.43 6.87
C ALA A 23 3.09 12.93 7.00
N CYS A 24 3.14 13.66 5.88
CA CYS A 24 3.46 15.09 5.87
C CYS A 24 2.28 15.98 6.29
N HIS A 25 1.05 15.62 5.91
CA HIS A 25 -0.08 16.54 6.04
C HIS A 25 -1.16 16.10 7.04
N HIS A 26 -1.24 14.83 7.43
CA HIS A 26 -2.32 14.42 8.34
C HIS A 26 -2.13 15.01 9.75
N PRO A 27 -3.14 15.69 10.35
CA PRO A 27 -2.99 16.42 11.61
C PRO A 27 -2.71 15.54 12.84
N ARG A 28 -2.97 14.23 12.74
CA ARG A 28 -2.67 13.25 13.79
C ARG A 28 -1.25 12.67 13.70
N ILE A 29 -0.45 13.09 12.73
CA ILE A 29 0.93 12.62 12.53
C ILE A 29 1.90 13.76 12.79
N LYS A 30 2.97 13.46 13.53
CA LYS A 30 4.17 14.29 13.63
C LYS A 30 5.32 13.51 12.98
N LEU A 31 5.62 13.81 11.73
CA LEU A 31 6.76 13.21 11.04
C LEU A 31 8.07 13.73 11.63
N LEU A 32 8.91 12.84 12.15
CA LEU A 32 10.17 13.19 12.79
C LEU A 32 11.40 12.91 11.93
N GLY A 33 11.24 12.12 10.86
CA GLY A 33 12.31 11.81 9.93
C GLY A 33 11.88 10.79 8.89
N VAL A 34 12.65 10.78 7.81
CA VAL A 34 12.51 9.84 6.70
C VAL A 34 13.86 9.20 6.44
N SER A 35 13.90 7.88 6.33
CA SER A 35 15.03 7.16 5.75
C SER A 35 14.61 6.46 4.47
N THR A 36 15.54 6.34 3.52
CA THR A 36 15.29 5.58 2.29
C THR A 36 16.08 4.28 2.25
N VAL A 37 15.52 3.28 1.59
CA VAL A 37 16.15 2.00 1.31
C VAL A 37 16.03 1.69 -0.19
N ALA A 38 16.86 0.80 -0.72
CA ALA A 38 16.68 0.26 -2.06
C ALA A 38 15.59 -0.81 -2.06
N GLY A 39 14.79 -0.85 -3.13
CA GLY A 39 13.69 -1.80 -3.31
C GLY A 39 13.05 -1.60 -4.69
N ASN A 40 11.94 -0.85 -4.74
CA ASN A 40 11.24 -0.46 -5.97
C ASN A 40 12.18 0.11 -7.04
N ALA A 41 13.16 0.91 -6.61
CA ALA A 41 14.24 1.43 -7.46
C ALA A 41 15.62 1.30 -6.75
N PRO A 42 16.74 1.50 -7.48
CA PRO A 42 18.05 1.61 -6.84
C PRO A 42 18.06 2.69 -5.75
N GLY A 43 18.78 2.46 -4.65
CA GLY A 43 18.72 3.35 -3.47
C GLY A 43 19.11 4.81 -3.71
N ALA A 44 19.93 5.09 -4.74
CA ALA A 44 20.17 6.45 -5.20
C ALA A 44 18.89 7.15 -5.71
N LEU A 45 18.07 6.44 -6.49
CA LEU A 45 16.83 6.96 -7.07
C LEU A 45 15.73 7.06 -6.02
N THR A 46 15.58 6.06 -5.14
CA THR A 46 14.60 6.14 -4.04
C THR A 46 14.90 7.33 -3.12
N PHE A 47 16.18 7.60 -2.86
CA PHE A 47 16.61 8.79 -2.11
C PHE A 47 16.27 10.11 -2.81
N ILE A 48 16.53 10.23 -4.12
CA ILE A 48 16.18 11.44 -4.85
C ILE A 48 14.65 11.60 -4.92
N ASN A 49 13.90 10.51 -5.13
CA ASN A 49 12.44 10.51 -5.15
C ASN A 49 11.86 10.99 -3.83
N ALA A 50 12.37 10.51 -2.69
CA ALA A 50 12.00 11.02 -1.37
C ALA A 50 12.24 12.54 -1.27
N ALA A 51 13.38 13.03 -1.73
CA ALA A 51 13.68 14.45 -1.72
C ALA A 51 12.73 15.26 -2.61
N ARG A 52 12.41 14.78 -3.81
CA ARG A 52 11.45 15.41 -4.74
C ARG A 52 10.05 15.47 -4.13
N LEU A 53 9.59 14.37 -3.53
CA LEU A 53 8.29 14.28 -2.87
C LEU A 53 8.21 15.24 -1.68
N LEU A 54 9.21 15.24 -0.79
CA LEU A 54 9.23 16.15 0.35
C LEU A 54 9.22 17.62 -0.07
N VAL A 55 9.95 17.98 -1.15
CA VAL A 55 9.89 19.32 -1.72
C VAL A 55 8.51 19.62 -2.32
N ALA A 56 7.91 18.69 -3.06
CA ALA A 56 6.58 18.83 -3.65
C ALA A 56 5.49 19.02 -2.58
N PHE A 57 5.66 18.40 -1.41
CA PHE A 57 4.76 18.49 -0.26
C PHE A 57 5.07 19.70 0.65
N GLY A 58 5.97 20.62 0.23
CA GLY A 58 6.25 21.89 0.92
C GLY A 58 7.33 21.82 2.00
N ASN A 59 7.99 20.67 2.16
CA ASN A 59 8.88 20.30 3.26
C ASN A 59 8.20 20.38 4.65
N VAL A 60 8.42 19.35 5.45
CA VAL A 60 7.96 19.35 6.85
C VAL A 60 9.05 19.96 7.73
N LYS A 61 8.70 20.93 8.57
CA LYS A 61 9.63 21.53 9.53
C LYS A 61 9.83 20.61 10.74
N GLY A 62 11.08 20.38 11.10
CA GLY A 62 11.46 19.71 12.33
C GLY A 62 11.20 20.60 13.54
N ASP A 63 10.88 19.98 14.67
CA ASP A 63 10.74 20.66 15.94
C ASP A 63 12.13 20.93 16.53
N GLN A 64 12.47 22.19 16.84
CA GLN A 64 13.76 22.56 17.44
C GLN A 64 14.11 21.73 18.70
N LYS A 65 13.10 21.26 19.43
CA LYS A 65 13.30 20.48 20.66
C LYS A 65 13.55 18.99 20.39
N GLU A 66 13.12 18.47 19.24
CA GLU A 66 13.10 17.02 18.97
C GLU A 66 13.89 16.62 17.72
N CYS A 67 13.97 17.48 16.71
CA CYS A 67 14.53 17.18 15.40
C CYS A 67 15.24 18.41 14.80
N THR A 68 16.57 18.43 14.91
CA THR A 68 17.49 19.41 14.30
C THR A 68 17.31 20.84 14.82
N ASN A 69 18.25 21.74 14.50
CA ASN A 69 18.27 23.14 14.92
C ASN A 69 17.14 24.01 14.31
N GLY A 70 15.91 23.48 14.18
CA GLY A 70 14.76 24.13 13.54
C GLY A 70 14.74 24.02 12.01
N GLY A 71 15.47 23.04 11.46
CA GLY A 71 15.51 22.77 10.02
C GLY A 71 14.31 21.97 9.53
N ASP A 72 14.37 21.48 8.30
CA ASP A 72 13.41 20.50 7.79
C ASP A 72 13.62 19.14 8.48
N VAL A 73 12.58 18.29 8.53
CA VAL A 73 12.71 16.92 9.05
C VAL A 73 13.88 16.18 8.37
N PRO A 74 14.68 15.38 9.06
CA PRO A 74 15.81 14.70 8.44
C PRO A 74 15.36 13.76 7.31
N LEU A 75 16.13 13.74 6.22
CA LEU A 75 16.02 12.79 5.13
C LEU A 75 17.37 12.08 4.96
N LEU A 76 17.42 10.78 5.24
CA LEU A 76 18.64 9.99 5.30
C LEU A 76 18.67 8.91 4.23
N ARG A 77 19.80 8.77 3.53
CA ARG A 77 20.02 7.67 2.59
C ARG A 77 20.51 6.44 3.35
N GLY A 78 19.70 5.40 3.40
CA GLY A 78 20.00 4.14 4.08
C GLY A 78 20.67 3.11 3.17
N ALA A 79 20.26 1.85 3.30
CA ALA A 79 20.87 0.70 2.64
C ALA A 79 20.53 0.62 1.14
N ASP A 80 21.56 0.41 0.33
CA ASP A 80 21.42 0.16 -1.11
C ASP A 80 21.33 -1.35 -1.44
N GLU A 81 21.54 -2.21 -0.46
CA GLU A 81 21.63 -3.68 -0.56
C GLU A 81 20.97 -4.34 0.65
N PRO A 82 20.39 -5.54 0.49
CA PRO A 82 19.83 -6.31 1.61
C PRO A 82 20.94 -6.84 2.54
N LEU A 83 20.56 -7.38 3.71
CA LEU A 83 21.53 -7.86 4.71
C LEU A 83 22.42 -9.01 4.25
N VAL A 84 21.85 -9.97 3.53
CA VAL A 84 22.52 -11.23 3.14
C VAL A 84 22.20 -11.61 1.69
N SER A 85 20.93 -11.50 1.32
CA SER A 85 20.43 -11.91 0.00
C SER A 85 21.09 -11.17 -1.18
N GLU A 86 20.98 -11.73 -2.39
CA GLU A 86 21.33 -10.98 -3.59
C GLU A 86 20.34 -9.84 -3.85
N LYS A 87 20.83 -8.75 -4.44
CA LYS A 87 20.02 -7.57 -4.75
C LYS A 87 18.93 -7.88 -5.77
N ARG A 88 17.67 -7.69 -5.37
CA ARG A 88 16.48 -7.75 -6.24
C ARG A 88 15.95 -6.35 -6.54
N LYS A 89 15.28 -6.16 -7.68
CA LYS A 89 14.66 -4.89 -8.11
C LYS A 89 13.32 -5.17 -8.80
N ASP A 90 12.43 -4.18 -8.78
CA ASP A 90 11.12 -4.27 -9.42
C ASP A 90 10.84 -3.15 -10.43
N ALA A 91 11.77 -2.98 -11.37
CA ALA A 91 11.63 -1.97 -12.43
C ALA A 91 10.42 -2.22 -13.35
N ALA A 92 9.89 -3.46 -13.39
CA ALA A 92 8.76 -3.84 -14.23
C ALA A 92 7.46 -3.21 -13.74
N ILE A 93 7.27 -3.13 -12.42
CA ILE A 93 6.19 -2.34 -11.85
C ILE A 93 6.59 -0.88 -11.90
N HIS A 94 7.65 -0.46 -11.21
CA HIS A 94 7.84 0.97 -10.86
C HIS A 94 8.50 1.88 -11.91
N GLY A 95 8.84 1.35 -13.08
CA GLY A 95 9.67 2.06 -14.07
C GLY A 95 11.13 2.15 -13.64
N GLU A 96 12.02 2.57 -14.55
CA GLU A 96 13.48 2.54 -14.29
C GLU A 96 13.92 3.48 -13.15
N ASP A 97 13.17 4.55 -12.90
CA ASP A 97 13.46 5.57 -11.87
C ASP A 97 12.54 5.50 -10.64
N GLY A 98 11.57 4.58 -10.60
CA GLY A 98 10.65 4.36 -9.47
C GLY A 98 9.45 5.31 -9.38
N LEU A 99 9.51 6.51 -9.98
CA LEU A 99 8.42 7.50 -10.03
C LEU A 99 8.15 8.00 -11.47
N GLY A 100 8.48 7.18 -12.46
CA GLY A 100 8.29 7.48 -13.86
C GLY A 100 6.85 7.87 -14.18
N GLY A 101 6.66 8.87 -15.04
CA GLY A 101 5.35 9.34 -15.48
C GLY A 101 4.56 10.17 -14.45
N VAL A 102 5.07 10.36 -13.23
CA VAL A 102 4.43 11.20 -12.22
C VAL A 102 4.58 12.69 -12.56
N LEU A 103 3.45 13.40 -12.61
CA LEU A 103 3.36 14.82 -12.92
C LEU A 103 3.39 15.67 -11.65
N GLY A 104 3.90 16.91 -11.76
CA GLY A 104 3.90 17.87 -10.64
C GLY A 104 5.06 17.70 -9.65
N LEU A 105 5.97 16.75 -9.90
CA LEU A 105 7.22 16.64 -9.16
C LEU A 105 8.24 17.69 -9.64
N PRO A 106 9.04 18.29 -8.73
CA PRO A 106 10.20 19.08 -9.10
C PRO A 106 11.22 18.25 -9.90
N ASP A 107 12.01 18.90 -10.74
CA ASP A 107 13.12 18.25 -11.44
C ASP A 107 14.18 17.73 -10.47
N PHE A 108 14.80 16.61 -10.83
CA PHE A 108 15.89 15.97 -10.07
C PHE A 108 17.02 16.96 -9.71
N ASP A 109 17.34 17.85 -10.64
CA ASP A 109 18.44 18.81 -10.52
C ASP A 109 18.02 20.18 -9.96
N SER A 110 16.76 20.34 -9.58
CA SER A 110 16.30 21.61 -9.01
C SER A 110 17.06 21.96 -7.73
N SER A 111 17.35 23.25 -7.55
CA SER A 111 18.13 23.72 -6.39
C SER A 111 17.47 23.36 -5.05
N ALA A 112 16.13 23.29 -5.01
CA ALA A 112 15.37 22.87 -3.84
C ALA A 112 15.61 21.39 -3.50
N VAL A 113 15.56 20.50 -4.50
CA VAL A 113 15.81 19.06 -4.32
C VAL A 113 17.27 18.81 -3.92
N ARG A 114 18.23 19.47 -4.59
CA ARG A 114 19.66 19.39 -4.23
C ARG A 114 19.93 19.83 -2.79
N ARG A 115 19.34 20.96 -2.36
CA ARG A 115 19.43 21.39 -0.95
C ARG A 115 18.81 20.38 0.00
N ARG A 116 17.65 19.82 -0.37
CA ARG A 116 16.94 18.85 0.46
C ARG A 116 17.76 17.59 0.71
N MET A 117 18.37 17.02 -0.33
CA MET A 117 19.24 15.84 -0.24
C MET A 117 20.41 16.03 0.74
N TRP A 118 21.04 17.21 0.73
CA TRP A 118 22.22 17.49 1.55
C TRP A 118 21.90 18.07 2.93
N SER A 119 20.66 18.47 3.19
CA SER A 119 20.23 19.11 4.44
C SER A 119 20.56 18.32 5.70
N SER A 120 20.58 16.98 5.61
CA SER A 120 20.84 16.06 6.72
C SER A 120 22.25 15.46 6.70
N HIS A 121 23.11 15.86 5.77
CA HIS A 121 24.41 15.22 5.49
C HIS A 121 25.60 16.18 5.61
N GLY A 122 25.48 17.25 6.40
CA GLY A 122 26.57 18.21 6.62
C GLY A 122 26.80 19.22 5.49
N GLY A 123 25.87 19.33 4.54
CA GLY A 123 25.94 20.25 3.41
C GLY A 123 26.65 19.66 2.17
N ALA A 124 26.34 20.20 1.00
CA ALA A 124 26.97 19.75 -0.25
C ALA A 124 28.47 20.12 -0.27
N PRO A 125 29.35 19.25 -0.79
CA PRO A 125 30.78 19.55 -0.86
C PRO A 125 31.04 20.81 -1.70
N SER A 126 31.86 21.72 -1.17
CA SER A 126 32.11 23.06 -1.71
C SER A 126 32.80 23.10 -3.08
N SER A 127 33.23 21.95 -3.63
CA SER A 127 34.08 21.85 -4.81
C SER A 127 33.45 21.14 -6.02
N ALA A 128 32.14 20.91 -6.04
CA ALA A 128 31.53 20.22 -7.18
C ALA A 128 31.20 21.20 -8.32
N SER A 129 31.57 20.80 -9.54
CA SER A 129 31.03 21.33 -10.79
C SER A 129 29.49 21.15 -10.83
N SER A 130 28.86 21.53 -11.94
CA SER A 130 27.40 21.76 -12.15
C SER A 130 26.37 20.76 -11.57
N SER A 131 26.80 19.60 -11.03
CA SER A 131 26.00 18.68 -10.21
C SER A 131 26.82 18.11 -9.04
N PRO A 132 26.54 18.46 -7.75
CA PRO A 132 27.20 17.81 -6.62
C PRO A 132 26.85 16.31 -6.58
N PRO A 133 27.78 15.43 -6.14
CA PRO A 133 27.49 14.01 -5.98
C PRO A 133 26.34 13.82 -4.98
N LEU A 134 25.68 12.66 -5.01
CA LEU A 134 24.70 12.29 -4.00
C LEU A 134 25.41 11.94 -2.68
N PRO A 135 24.78 12.14 -1.51
CA PRO A 135 25.25 11.54 -0.27
C PRO A 135 25.41 10.02 -0.44
N PHE A 136 26.49 9.47 0.12
CA PHE A 136 26.71 8.01 0.10
C PHE A 136 25.64 7.28 0.93
N PRO A 137 25.27 6.04 0.57
CA PRO A 137 24.38 5.24 1.39
C PRO A 137 25.02 5.02 2.77
N SER A 138 24.28 5.32 3.84
CA SER A 138 24.77 5.20 5.21
C SER A 138 23.69 4.64 6.16
N PRO A 139 23.49 3.32 6.17
CA PRO A 139 22.60 2.67 7.15
C PRO A 139 23.01 2.97 8.60
N ALA A 140 24.32 3.14 8.84
CA ALA A 140 24.83 3.53 10.15
C ALA A 140 24.36 4.92 10.59
N LEU A 141 24.26 5.88 9.66
CA LEU A 141 23.71 7.21 9.95
C LEU A 141 22.22 7.13 10.29
N VAL A 142 21.45 6.29 9.58
CA VAL A 142 20.04 6.03 9.91
C VAL A 142 19.92 5.48 11.33
N ALA A 143 20.66 4.41 11.66
CA ALA A 143 20.61 3.78 12.97
C ALA A 143 21.06 4.71 14.10
N ASN A 144 22.14 5.48 13.89
CA ASN A 144 22.64 6.45 14.88
C ASN A 144 21.65 7.61 15.10
N THR A 145 21.02 8.10 14.03
CA THR A 145 20.02 9.19 14.12
C THR A 145 18.78 8.71 14.86
N LEU A 146 18.28 7.51 14.56
CA LEU A 146 17.18 6.90 15.30
C LEU A 146 17.51 6.72 16.78
N SER A 147 18.69 6.19 17.10
CA SER A 147 19.17 6.01 18.48
C SER A 147 19.22 7.34 19.25
N SER A 148 19.78 8.37 18.62
CA SER A 148 19.88 9.72 19.20
C SER A 148 18.50 10.33 19.42
N LEU A 149 17.61 10.23 18.42
CA LEU A 149 16.23 10.70 18.49
C LEU A 149 15.48 10.03 19.63
N LEU A 150 15.51 8.70 19.72
CA LEU A 150 14.82 7.94 20.76
C LEU A 150 15.32 8.30 22.17
N THR A 151 16.65 8.40 22.33
CA THR A 151 17.27 8.77 23.61
C THR A 151 16.88 10.19 24.03
N GLN A 152 16.93 11.15 23.11
CA GLN A 152 16.53 12.54 23.36
C GLN A 152 15.05 12.63 23.72
N ARG A 153 14.18 11.95 22.97
CA ARG A 153 12.73 11.92 23.23
C ARG A 153 12.42 11.36 24.61
N ARG A 154 13.10 10.28 25.01
CA ARG A 154 12.95 9.68 26.33
C ARG A 154 13.37 10.66 27.44
N ALA A 155 14.51 11.35 27.27
CA ALA A 155 14.98 12.35 28.21
C ALA A 155 13.98 13.53 28.37
N LEU A 156 13.28 13.89 27.30
CA LEU A 156 12.24 14.92 27.29
C LEU A 156 10.85 14.42 27.73
N CYS A 157 10.73 13.17 28.19
CA CYS A 157 9.45 12.53 28.58
C CYS A 157 8.38 12.59 27.47
N LEU A 158 8.80 12.55 26.21
CA LEU A 158 7.90 12.56 25.07
C LEU A 158 7.33 11.17 24.79
N PRO A 159 6.18 11.08 24.09
CA PRO A 159 5.60 9.79 23.71
C PRO A 159 6.58 8.92 22.89
N PRO A 160 6.54 7.59 23.04
CA PRO A 160 7.38 6.68 22.27
C PRO A 160 7.11 6.80 20.76
N LEU A 161 8.11 6.46 19.95
CA LEU A 161 8.10 6.59 18.50
C LEU A 161 7.32 5.43 17.85
N THR A 162 6.54 5.70 16.81
CA THR A 162 6.09 4.65 15.89
C THR A 162 7.02 4.63 14.67
N ILE A 163 7.51 3.45 14.28
CA ILE A 163 8.32 3.28 13.07
C ILE A 163 7.41 2.69 11.98
N CYS A 164 7.25 3.42 10.88
CA CYS A 164 6.53 2.98 9.69
C CYS A 164 7.55 2.49 8.66
N VAL A 165 7.34 1.29 8.12
CA VAL A 165 8.23 0.67 7.13
C VAL A 165 7.40 0.33 5.90
N THR A 166 7.69 0.97 4.77
CA THR A 166 6.99 0.75 3.49
C THR A 166 7.85 0.09 2.43
N GLY A 167 9.16 -0.02 2.67
CA GLY A 167 10.09 -0.80 1.83
C GLY A 167 10.70 -2.02 2.53
N PRO A 168 11.76 -2.61 1.95
CA PRO A 168 12.54 -3.66 2.59
C PRO A 168 13.03 -3.25 3.98
N CYS A 169 12.92 -4.17 4.94
CA CYS A 169 13.16 -3.88 6.37
C CYS A 169 14.62 -3.62 6.77
N THR A 170 15.55 -3.50 5.82
CA THR A 170 17.00 -3.56 6.03
C THR A 170 17.51 -2.51 7.03
N ASN A 171 17.11 -1.24 6.88
CA ASN A 171 17.55 -0.17 7.76
C ASN A 171 17.09 -0.41 9.21
N ILE A 172 15.83 -0.79 9.39
CA ILE A 172 15.24 -1.01 10.71
C ILE A 172 15.80 -2.28 11.36
N ALA A 173 16.03 -3.35 10.59
CA ALA A 173 16.69 -4.54 11.09
C ALA A 173 18.12 -4.25 11.59
N LEU A 174 18.90 -3.47 10.85
CA LEU A 174 20.23 -3.01 11.30
C LEU A 174 20.13 -2.21 12.59
N PHE A 175 19.20 -1.24 12.67
CA PHE A 175 18.99 -0.45 13.88
C PHE A 175 18.64 -1.34 15.08
N LEU A 176 17.70 -2.28 14.95
CA LEU A 176 17.27 -3.18 16.03
C LEU A 176 18.39 -4.12 16.49
N LYS A 177 19.34 -4.47 15.61
CA LYS A 177 20.52 -5.27 15.97
C LYS A 177 21.61 -4.46 16.64
N LEU A 178 21.89 -3.26 16.12
CA LEU A 178 22.93 -2.38 16.67
C LEU A 178 22.52 -1.76 18.01
N TYR A 179 21.24 -1.43 18.18
CA TYR A 179 20.68 -0.74 19.35
C TYR A 179 19.56 -1.56 20.01
N SER A 180 19.78 -2.86 20.20
CA SER A 180 18.77 -3.78 20.76
C SER A 180 18.22 -3.36 22.13
N HIS A 181 19.00 -2.66 22.94
CA HIS A 181 18.55 -2.11 24.23
C HIS A 181 17.49 -1.01 24.11
N LEU A 182 17.34 -0.38 22.93
CA LEU A 182 16.30 0.61 22.63
C LEU A 182 15.03 -0.04 22.04
N ALA A 183 15.04 -1.34 21.74
CA ALA A 183 13.89 -2.07 21.23
C ALA A 183 12.91 -2.41 22.37
N THR A 184 12.43 -1.40 23.09
CA THR A 184 11.44 -1.53 24.15
C THR A 184 10.30 -0.53 23.95
N ARG A 185 9.13 -0.81 24.56
CA ARG A 185 7.94 0.05 24.46
C ARG A 185 8.12 1.46 25.02
N GLU A 186 9.13 1.67 25.86
CA GLU A 186 9.46 2.99 26.40
C GLU A 186 10.02 3.94 25.33
N TYR A 187 10.68 3.38 24.31
CA TYR A 187 11.27 4.12 23.21
C TYR A 187 10.42 3.99 21.94
N ILE A 188 9.96 2.78 21.61
CA ILE A 188 9.27 2.45 20.37
C ILE A 188 7.89 1.86 20.70
N GLU A 189 6.83 2.60 20.37
CA GLU A 189 5.45 2.17 20.60
C GLU A 189 5.14 0.89 19.82
N GLN A 190 5.50 0.91 18.54
CA GLN A 190 5.27 -0.17 17.59
C GLN A 190 6.08 0.03 16.30
N VAL A 191 6.24 -1.04 15.55
CA VAL A 191 6.70 -1.06 14.16
C VAL A 191 5.53 -1.49 13.28
N VAL A 192 5.15 -0.68 12.31
CA VAL A 192 4.09 -0.98 11.35
C VAL A 192 4.75 -1.17 9.98
N VAL A 193 4.61 -2.35 9.40
CA VAL A 193 5.30 -2.73 8.16
C VAL A 193 4.31 -3.08 7.06
N MET A 194 4.52 -2.54 5.87
CA MET A 194 3.95 -3.08 4.63
C MET A 194 4.85 -4.23 4.18
N GLY A 195 4.33 -5.44 4.25
CA GLY A 195 5.07 -6.60 3.80
C GLY A 195 4.42 -7.92 4.18
N GLY A 196 4.84 -8.98 3.53
CA GLY A 196 4.30 -10.32 3.74
C GLY A 196 2.88 -10.52 3.20
N SER A 197 2.36 -11.72 3.41
CA SER A 197 1.02 -12.12 2.97
C SER A 197 0.46 -13.18 3.91
N ALA A 198 -0.72 -12.94 4.48
CA ALA A 198 -1.37 -13.85 5.40
C ALA A 198 -2.56 -14.55 4.72
N GLY A 199 -2.39 -15.84 4.37
CA GLY A 199 -3.46 -16.62 3.74
C GLY A 199 -3.83 -16.19 2.32
N ALA A 200 -2.96 -15.41 1.66
CA ALA A 200 -3.11 -14.99 0.28
C ALA A 200 -1.83 -15.30 -0.53
N SER A 201 -1.90 -15.23 -1.86
CA SER A 201 -0.73 -15.41 -2.72
C SER A 201 0.26 -14.26 -2.58
N GLY A 202 1.53 -14.55 -2.87
CA GLY A 202 2.55 -13.52 -3.08
C GLY A 202 2.30 -12.70 -4.35
N ASN A 203 2.98 -11.55 -4.45
CA ASN A 203 3.08 -10.77 -5.69
C ASN A 203 4.38 -11.06 -6.45
N ARG A 204 5.35 -11.71 -5.82
CA ARG A 204 6.62 -12.15 -6.44
C ARG A 204 6.76 -13.66 -6.26
N GLY A 205 6.42 -14.39 -7.32
CA GLY A 205 6.16 -15.82 -7.22
C GLY A 205 4.83 -16.10 -6.51
N GLN A 206 4.61 -17.33 -6.07
CA GLN A 206 3.33 -17.73 -5.48
C GLN A 206 3.20 -17.41 -3.98
N LEU A 207 4.33 -17.25 -3.28
CA LEU A 207 4.38 -17.31 -1.81
C LEU A 207 4.92 -16.05 -1.13
N ALA A 208 5.80 -15.30 -1.79
CA ALA A 208 6.49 -14.17 -1.17
C ALA A 208 5.91 -12.83 -1.63
N GLU A 209 5.84 -11.91 -0.69
CA GLU A 209 5.60 -10.50 -0.95
C GLU A 209 6.95 -9.81 -1.23
N PHE A 210 6.97 -8.83 -2.13
CA PHE A 210 8.17 -8.16 -2.64
C PHE A 210 9.13 -7.64 -1.56
N ASN A 211 8.67 -6.80 -0.62
CA ASN A 211 9.53 -6.20 0.41
C ASN A 211 10.18 -7.27 1.29
N PHE A 212 9.42 -8.29 1.69
CA PHE A 212 9.96 -9.42 2.45
C PHE A 212 10.87 -10.31 1.61
N LEU A 213 10.65 -10.43 0.31
CA LEU A 213 11.50 -11.19 -0.61
C LEU A 213 12.83 -10.49 -0.89
N VAL A 214 12.86 -9.16 -0.91
CA VAL A 214 14.08 -8.38 -1.14
C VAL A 214 15.08 -8.58 0.01
N ASP A 215 14.60 -8.60 1.25
CA ASP A 215 15.43 -8.85 2.43
C ASP A 215 14.70 -9.73 3.49
N PRO A 216 14.64 -11.06 3.26
CA PRO A 216 13.97 -12.00 4.15
C PRO A 216 14.57 -12.02 5.55
N GLU A 217 15.89 -11.88 5.66
CA GLU A 217 16.60 -11.80 6.93
C GLU A 217 16.18 -10.58 7.74
N ALA A 218 16.10 -9.41 7.09
CA ALA A 218 15.65 -8.20 7.76
C ALA A 218 14.19 -8.30 8.20
N ALA A 219 13.29 -8.81 7.34
CA ALA A 219 11.89 -9.03 7.67
C ALA A 219 11.74 -9.96 8.88
N ARG A 220 12.54 -11.04 8.93
CA ARG A 220 12.60 -11.95 10.08
C ARG A 220 13.05 -11.23 11.35
N ILE A 221 14.10 -10.42 11.27
CA ILE A 221 14.62 -9.65 12.43
C ILE A 221 13.55 -8.71 12.98
N VAL A 222 12.83 -8.00 12.11
CA VAL A 222 11.76 -7.09 12.52
C VAL A 222 10.59 -7.86 13.13
N CYS A 223 10.11 -8.93 12.50
CA CYS A 223 8.99 -9.74 13.03
C CYS A 223 9.34 -10.43 14.35
N ASP A 224 10.60 -10.86 14.55
CA ASP A 224 11.06 -11.50 15.78
C ASP A 224 11.40 -10.49 16.90
N ALA A 225 11.34 -9.18 16.64
CA ALA A 225 11.68 -8.15 17.61
C ALA A 225 10.73 -8.18 18.83
N PRO A 226 11.21 -7.85 20.04
CA PRO A 226 10.39 -7.80 21.26
C PRO A 226 9.50 -6.53 21.32
N LEU A 227 8.92 -6.14 20.18
CA LEU A 227 8.12 -4.94 19.98
C LEU A 227 6.73 -5.32 19.46
N LYS A 228 5.77 -4.41 19.59
CA LYS A 228 4.51 -4.51 18.85
C LYS A 228 4.82 -4.37 17.36
N VAL A 229 4.71 -5.46 16.60
CA VAL A 229 4.84 -5.45 15.14
C VAL A 229 3.47 -5.61 14.52
N VAL A 230 3.12 -4.74 13.58
CA VAL A 230 1.87 -4.76 12.82
C VAL A 230 2.21 -4.99 11.35
N MET A 231 1.60 -6.00 10.73
CA MET A 231 1.86 -6.39 9.34
C MET A 231 0.64 -6.07 8.45
N ALA A 232 0.83 -5.11 7.55
CA ALA A 232 -0.09 -4.79 6.46
C ALA A 232 0.30 -5.60 5.21
N GLY A 233 -0.05 -6.88 5.20
CA GLY A 233 0.28 -7.80 4.10
C GLY A 233 -0.68 -7.73 2.91
N LEU A 234 -0.36 -8.48 1.85
CA LEU A 234 -1.13 -8.50 0.60
C LEU A 234 -2.61 -8.86 0.78
N ASN A 235 -2.94 -9.66 1.79
CA ASN A 235 -4.30 -10.05 2.12
C ASN A 235 -5.21 -8.85 2.45
N VAL A 236 -4.66 -7.76 3.01
CA VAL A 236 -5.41 -6.53 3.31
C VAL A 236 -5.19 -5.46 2.24
N THR A 237 -3.97 -5.30 1.71
CA THR A 237 -3.69 -4.24 0.73
C THR A 237 -4.43 -4.49 -0.59
N HIS A 238 -4.66 -5.75 -0.99
CA HIS A 238 -5.45 -6.09 -2.18
C HIS A 238 -6.95 -5.78 -2.05
N GLN A 239 -7.41 -5.30 -0.89
CA GLN A 239 -8.76 -4.76 -0.71
C GLN A 239 -8.82 -3.26 -1.04
N ALA A 240 -7.70 -2.54 -0.89
CA ALA A 240 -7.57 -1.11 -1.15
C ALA A 240 -7.28 -0.83 -2.63
N ILE A 241 -8.27 -1.07 -3.49
CA ILE A 241 -8.19 -0.84 -4.93
C ILE A 241 -8.58 0.59 -5.29
N PHE A 242 -7.71 1.30 -6.02
CA PHE A 242 -8.00 2.65 -6.50
C PHE A 242 -8.85 2.63 -7.77
N THR A 243 -10.15 2.83 -7.61
CA THR A 243 -11.14 2.71 -8.69
C THR A 243 -11.35 4.02 -9.46
N PRO A 244 -11.96 4.00 -10.67
CA PRO A 244 -12.31 5.21 -11.41
C PRO A 244 -13.17 6.18 -10.59
N GLU A 245 -14.07 5.67 -9.77
CA GLU A 245 -14.95 6.51 -8.94
C GLU A 245 -14.16 7.28 -7.89
N ILE A 246 -13.09 6.69 -7.34
CA ILE A 246 -12.22 7.36 -6.38
C ILE A 246 -11.32 8.37 -7.13
N HIS A 247 -10.87 8.04 -8.34
CA HIS A 247 -10.15 8.95 -9.20
C HIS A 247 -10.98 10.20 -9.55
N ASP A 248 -12.25 10.02 -9.94
CA ASP A 248 -13.16 11.15 -10.19
C ASP A 248 -13.34 12.03 -8.94
N ARG A 249 -13.46 11.41 -7.76
CA ARG A 249 -13.53 12.15 -6.49
C ARG A 249 -12.23 12.90 -6.18
N LEU A 250 -11.07 12.32 -6.50
CA LEU A 250 -9.77 12.97 -6.36
C LEU A 250 -9.66 14.19 -7.28
N LEU A 251 -10.27 14.18 -8.47
CA LEU A 251 -10.23 15.33 -9.38
C LEU A 251 -11.26 16.41 -9.01
N GLN A 252 -12.32 16.06 -8.29
CA GLN A 252 -13.32 17.00 -7.80
C GLN A 252 -12.82 17.74 -6.56
N ARG A 253 -12.89 19.08 -6.58
CA ARG A 253 -12.70 19.89 -5.38
C ARG A 253 -13.91 19.77 -4.47
N THR A 254 -13.73 19.17 -3.30
CA THR A 254 -14.61 19.33 -2.16
C THR A 254 -14.54 20.80 -1.71
N LYS A 255 -15.58 21.59 -2.01
CA LYS A 255 -15.78 22.83 -1.25
C LYS A 255 -16.02 22.43 0.20
N PRO A 256 -15.39 23.08 1.20
CA PRO A 256 -15.70 22.80 2.60
C PRO A 256 -17.20 22.98 2.80
N SER A 257 -17.92 21.90 3.07
CA SER A 257 -19.31 21.97 3.49
C SER A 257 -19.33 22.74 4.80
N ALA A 258 -19.91 23.94 4.79
CA ALA A 258 -20.27 24.61 6.03
C ALA A 258 -21.06 23.63 6.91
N SER A 259 -20.60 23.43 8.14
CA SER A 259 -21.22 22.55 9.12
C SER A 259 -22.71 22.86 9.25
N GLN A 260 -23.57 21.98 8.76
CA GLN A 260 -24.97 21.96 9.13
C GLN A 260 -25.04 21.47 10.59
N PRO A 261 -25.68 22.19 11.52
CA PRO A 261 -25.82 21.73 12.88
C PRO A 261 -26.68 20.48 12.92
N SER A 262 -26.24 19.50 13.71
CA SER A 262 -26.90 18.22 13.93
C SER A 262 -28.36 18.41 14.34
N PRO A 263 -29.31 17.59 13.86
CA PRO A 263 -30.69 17.69 14.29
C PRO A 263 -30.78 17.26 15.77
N THR A 264 -31.18 18.22 16.60
CA THR A 264 -31.57 17.98 18.00
C THR A 264 -32.81 17.10 18.01
N PHE A 265 -32.65 15.85 18.47
CA PHE A 265 -33.78 14.97 18.76
C PHE A 265 -34.54 15.52 19.97
N SER A 266 -35.62 16.27 19.72
CA SER A 266 -36.64 16.53 20.73
C SER A 266 -37.75 15.50 20.59
N ARG A 267 -37.90 14.66 21.61
CA ARG A 267 -39.08 13.81 21.81
C ARG A 267 -40.25 14.73 22.16
N SER A 268 -41.23 14.83 21.27
CA SER A 268 -42.58 15.22 21.67
C SER A 268 -43.59 14.22 21.12
N SER A 269 -44.43 13.77 22.04
CA SER A 269 -45.51 12.82 21.89
C SER A 269 -46.81 13.56 21.57
N SER A 270 -47.49 13.22 20.48
CA SER A 270 -48.96 13.30 20.43
C SER A 270 -49.53 12.62 19.18
N GLN A 271 -50.66 11.98 19.41
CA GLN A 271 -51.46 11.03 18.64
C GLN A 271 -52.07 11.52 17.30
N PRO A 272 -52.68 10.59 16.52
CA PRO A 272 -53.13 10.84 15.15
C PRO A 272 -54.60 11.29 15.09
N SER A 273 -54.95 12.05 14.05
CA SER A 273 -56.35 12.24 13.64
C SER A 273 -56.48 12.30 12.12
N ASN A 274 -57.34 11.41 11.61
CA ASN A 274 -57.74 11.22 10.22
C ASN A 274 -58.48 12.42 9.62
N SER A 275 -58.27 12.67 8.32
CA SER A 275 -59.36 13.03 7.39
C SER A 275 -58.95 12.91 5.91
N THR A 276 -59.52 11.90 5.26
CA THR A 276 -60.22 11.84 3.96
C THR A 276 -59.68 12.53 2.70
N MET A 277 -59.68 11.72 1.64
CA MET A 277 -59.29 11.94 0.24
C MET A 277 -59.85 13.18 -0.47
N SER A 278 -59.07 13.71 -1.41
CA SER A 278 -59.58 14.09 -2.73
C SER A 278 -58.54 13.85 -3.83
N LYS A 279 -58.98 13.19 -4.91
CA LYS A 279 -58.25 12.94 -6.16
C LYS A 279 -58.25 14.22 -6.99
N THR A 280 -57.09 14.66 -7.49
CA THR A 280 -57.01 15.35 -8.78
C THR A 280 -55.63 15.10 -9.39
N ALA A 281 -55.62 14.50 -10.58
CA ALA A 281 -54.46 14.28 -11.40
C ALA A 281 -53.99 15.62 -12.01
N LEU A 282 -52.70 15.93 -11.87
CA LEU A 282 -51.99 16.95 -12.62
C LEU A 282 -50.51 16.53 -12.70
N LEU A 283 -50.07 16.22 -13.91
CA LEU A 283 -48.66 16.05 -14.28
C LEU A 283 -47.88 17.34 -13.98
N PRO A 284 -46.65 17.24 -13.46
CA PRO A 284 -45.64 18.27 -13.64
C PRO A 284 -44.43 17.74 -14.45
N PRO A 285 -43.59 18.65 -14.97
CA PRO A 285 -42.99 18.54 -16.28
C PRO A 285 -41.65 17.79 -16.29
N ALA A 286 -41.24 17.42 -17.50
CA ALA A 286 -39.94 16.85 -17.84
C ALA A 286 -38.79 17.52 -17.08
N SER A 287 -38.08 16.72 -16.28
CA SER A 287 -36.80 17.10 -15.70
C SER A 287 -35.76 17.22 -16.82
N PRO A 288 -34.87 18.23 -16.80
CA PRO A 288 -33.80 18.33 -17.78
C PRO A 288 -32.87 17.13 -17.59
N SER A 289 -32.61 16.42 -18.67
CA SER A 289 -31.61 15.36 -18.75
C SER A 289 -30.24 15.95 -18.44
N ALA A 290 -29.84 15.90 -17.17
CA ALA A 290 -28.43 15.99 -16.81
C ALA A 290 -27.76 14.74 -17.39
N GLY A 291 -27.04 14.93 -18.49
CA GLY A 291 -26.22 13.90 -19.11
C GLY A 291 -25.18 13.42 -18.10
N SER A 292 -25.51 12.36 -17.37
CA SER A 292 -24.53 11.53 -16.69
C SER A 292 -23.72 10.83 -17.78
N SER A 293 -22.67 11.48 -18.29
CA SER A 293 -21.63 10.79 -19.04
C SER A 293 -20.99 9.80 -18.07
N ARG A 294 -21.44 8.53 -18.10
CA ARG A 294 -20.66 7.42 -17.55
C ARG A 294 -19.31 7.46 -18.25
N LEU A 295 -18.28 7.91 -17.53
CA LEU A 295 -16.91 7.88 -18.03
C LEU A 295 -16.51 6.41 -18.18
N ASN A 296 -16.13 6.03 -19.39
CA ASN A 296 -15.71 4.67 -19.70
C ASN A 296 -14.43 4.34 -18.93
N THR A 297 -14.34 3.11 -18.43
CA THR A 297 -13.19 2.46 -17.77
C THR A 297 -11.84 2.64 -18.50
N ASN A 298 -11.87 3.03 -19.78
CA ASN A 298 -10.70 3.31 -20.61
C ASN A 298 -9.90 4.57 -20.21
N GLN A 299 -10.42 5.47 -19.37
CA GLN A 299 -9.68 6.68 -18.97
C GLN A 299 -8.63 6.49 -17.87
N LEU A 300 -8.70 5.41 -17.08
CA LEU A 300 -7.59 5.05 -16.19
C LEU A 300 -6.40 4.46 -16.97
N LEU A 301 -6.68 3.84 -18.13
CA LEU A 301 -5.69 3.17 -18.98
C LEU A 301 -5.02 4.11 -20.00
N HIS A 302 -5.57 5.32 -20.17
CA HIS A 302 -5.00 6.34 -21.04
C HIS A 302 -4.96 7.68 -20.30
N PRO A 303 -3.78 8.29 -20.06
CA PRO A 303 -3.68 9.60 -19.43
C PRO A 303 -4.27 10.66 -20.38
N GLY A 304 -5.58 10.89 -20.25
CA GLY A 304 -6.27 11.97 -20.91
C GLY A 304 -5.78 13.32 -20.38
N THR A 305 -5.67 14.29 -21.28
CA THR A 305 -5.13 15.63 -21.10
C THR A 305 -5.50 16.26 -19.74
N PRO A 306 -4.54 16.81 -18.96
CA PRO A 306 -4.83 17.37 -17.65
C PRO A 306 -5.84 18.52 -17.78
N ALA A 307 -6.97 18.38 -17.08
CA ALA A 307 -7.93 19.46 -16.94
C ALA A 307 -7.22 20.73 -16.44
N SER A 308 -7.31 21.82 -17.20
CA SER A 308 -6.78 23.13 -16.82
C SER A 308 -7.40 23.54 -15.47
N GLY A 309 -6.54 23.75 -14.45
CA GLY A 309 -6.97 24.20 -13.10
C GLY A 309 -6.71 23.25 -11.93
N LEU A 310 -6.17 22.04 -12.15
CA LEU A 310 -5.76 21.14 -11.07
C LEU A 310 -4.44 21.59 -10.39
N SER A 311 -4.36 21.42 -9.07
CA SER A 311 -3.13 21.66 -8.30
C SER A 311 -2.03 20.64 -8.66
N ASN A 312 -0.79 20.96 -8.29
CA ASN A 312 0.32 20.01 -8.45
C ASN A 312 0.15 18.75 -7.59
N ILE A 313 -0.47 18.85 -6.40
CA ILE A 313 -0.73 17.68 -5.54
C ILE A 313 -1.72 16.73 -6.19
N ARG A 314 -2.86 17.22 -6.71
CA ARG A 314 -3.82 16.34 -7.38
C ARG A 314 -3.25 15.72 -8.65
N LYS A 315 -2.46 16.48 -9.42
CA LYS A 315 -1.74 15.93 -10.59
C LYS A 315 -0.78 14.82 -10.17
N LEU A 316 -0.02 15.03 -9.11
CA LEU A 316 0.92 14.05 -8.56
C LEU A 316 0.20 12.79 -8.11
N VAL A 317 -0.80 12.90 -7.23
CA VAL A 317 -1.56 11.75 -6.72
C VAL A 317 -2.28 11.03 -7.85
N SER A 318 -2.94 11.77 -8.76
CA SER A 318 -3.62 11.17 -9.91
C SER A 318 -2.64 10.39 -10.77
N SER A 319 -1.55 11.02 -11.22
CA SER A 319 -0.59 10.37 -12.12
C SER A 319 0.12 9.19 -11.44
N ALA A 320 0.47 9.31 -10.16
CA ALA A 320 1.03 8.23 -9.37
C ALA A 320 0.10 7.01 -9.32
N MET A 321 -1.19 7.22 -9.07
CA MET A 321 -2.16 6.13 -8.94
C MET A 321 -2.66 5.57 -10.27
N THR A 322 -2.54 6.31 -11.38
CA THR A 322 -2.94 5.83 -12.71
C THR A 322 -1.81 5.19 -13.50
N PHE A 323 -0.54 5.49 -13.19
CA PHE A 323 0.60 5.04 -13.98
C PHE A 323 0.69 3.51 -14.11
N PHE A 324 0.36 2.77 -13.04
CA PHE A 324 0.41 1.31 -13.06
C PHE A 324 -0.91 0.61 -13.38
N ALA A 325 -1.99 1.34 -13.65
CA ALA A 325 -3.29 0.72 -13.85
C ALA A 325 -3.25 -0.35 -14.96
N SER A 326 -2.48 -0.11 -16.03
CA SER A 326 -2.24 -1.06 -17.10
C SER A 326 -1.33 -2.23 -16.69
N THR A 327 -0.23 -1.97 -16.00
CA THR A 327 0.70 -3.00 -15.50
C THR A 327 0.00 -3.96 -14.54
N TYR A 328 -0.75 -3.45 -13.55
CA TYR A 328 -1.49 -4.31 -12.62
C TYR A 328 -2.62 -5.09 -13.29
N ALA A 329 -3.29 -4.49 -14.27
CA ALA A 329 -4.28 -5.22 -15.08
C ALA A 329 -3.63 -6.38 -15.85
N HIS A 330 -2.43 -6.18 -16.39
CA HIS A 330 -1.71 -7.18 -17.18
C HIS A 330 -1.03 -8.26 -16.31
N GLU A 331 -0.30 -7.88 -15.25
CA GLU A 331 0.51 -8.79 -14.43
C GLU A 331 -0.33 -9.53 -13.38
N PHE A 332 -1.31 -8.87 -12.77
CA PHE A 332 -2.05 -9.39 -11.61
C PHE A 332 -3.55 -9.52 -11.83
N GLY A 333 -4.07 -9.07 -12.98
CA GLY A 333 -5.49 -9.16 -13.32
C GLY A 333 -6.38 -8.15 -12.60
N PHE A 334 -5.81 -7.09 -12.00
CA PHE A 334 -6.59 -6.01 -11.38
C PHE A 334 -7.15 -5.04 -12.43
N VAL A 335 -8.23 -5.43 -13.08
CA VAL A 335 -8.86 -4.66 -14.17
C VAL A 335 -9.66 -3.44 -13.71
N HIS A 336 -9.88 -3.29 -12.39
CA HIS A 336 -10.67 -2.21 -11.80
C HIS A 336 -9.81 -1.07 -11.24
N GLY A 337 -8.49 -1.20 -11.29
CA GLY A 337 -7.52 -0.23 -10.76
C GLY A 337 -6.43 -0.90 -9.92
N PRO A 338 -5.32 -0.21 -9.64
CA PRO A 338 -4.21 -0.80 -8.88
C PRO A 338 -4.53 -0.86 -7.37
N PRO A 339 -4.04 -1.89 -6.66
CA PRO A 339 -3.98 -1.87 -5.20
C PRO A 339 -2.99 -0.81 -4.74
N ILE A 340 -3.26 -0.18 -3.59
CA ILE A 340 -2.34 0.74 -2.94
C ILE A 340 -1.90 0.11 -1.63
N HIS A 341 -0.59 -0.13 -1.49
CA HIS A 341 -0.05 -0.92 -0.39
C HIS A 341 0.38 -0.03 0.79
N ASP A 342 1.28 0.92 0.53
CA ASP A 342 2.03 1.60 1.58
C ASP A 342 1.23 2.57 2.44
N MET A 343 0.18 3.18 1.88
CA MET A 343 -0.64 4.12 2.64
C MET A 343 -1.34 3.46 3.84
N LEU A 344 -1.56 2.13 3.80
CA LEU A 344 -2.22 1.40 4.90
C LEU A 344 -1.39 1.45 6.18
N VAL A 345 -0.06 1.50 6.08
CA VAL A 345 0.85 1.62 7.23
C VAL A 345 0.57 2.91 7.98
N VAL A 346 0.55 4.04 7.27
CA VAL A 346 0.30 5.35 7.88
C VAL A 346 -1.17 5.50 8.29
N ALA A 347 -2.10 4.95 7.51
CA ALA A 347 -3.53 4.95 7.84
C ALA A 347 -3.82 4.16 9.12
N TYR A 348 -3.14 3.04 9.36
CA TYR A 348 -3.25 2.29 10.63
C TYR A 348 -2.80 3.14 11.82
N VAL A 349 -1.68 3.87 11.70
CA VAL A 349 -1.22 4.76 12.77
C VAL A 349 -2.20 5.91 13.03
N ILE A 350 -2.81 6.43 11.97
CA ILE A 350 -3.83 7.49 12.05
C ILE A 350 -5.10 6.96 12.71
N GLU A 351 -5.69 5.90 12.18
CA GLU A 351 -6.98 5.37 12.62
C GLU A 351 -6.98 3.83 12.58
N PRO A 352 -6.50 3.17 13.65
CA PRO A 352 -6.46 1.71 13.72
C PRO A 352 -7.83 1.05 13.55
N ARG A 353 -8.93 1.76 13.87
CA ARG A 353 -10.31 1.26 13.75
C ARG A 353 -10.77 1.06 12.31
N LEU A 354 -10.03 1.57 11.32
CA LEU A 354 -10.26 1.22 9.92
C LEU A 354 -9.98 -0.26 9.66
N PHE A 355 -9.21 -0.94 10.51
CA PHE A 355 -8.80 -2.32 10.34
C PHE A 355 -9.52 -3.24 11.31
N TYR A 356 -9.92 -4.40 10.83
CA TYR A 356 -10.71 -5.35 11.62
C TYR A 356 -10.52 -6.80 11.14
N THR A 357 -11.08 -7.73 11.91
CA THR A 357 -11.27 -9.14 11.53
C THR A 357 -12.74 -9.51 11.74
N CYS A 358 -13.21 -10.51 10.99
CA CYS A 358 -14.57 -11.04 11.10
C CYS A 358 -14.57 -12.34 11.90
N SER A 359 -15.54 -12.53 12.80
CA SER A 359 -15.76 -13.84 13.43
C SER A 359 -16.28 -14.86 12.42
N PRO A 360 -15.84 -16.14 12.47
CA PRO A 360 -16.42 -17.19 11.64
C PRO A 360 -17.91 -17.41 11.99
N PRO A 361 -18.77 -17.76 11.02
CA PRO A 361 -20.18 -18.00 11.28
C PRO A 361 -20.38 -19.21 12.22
N THR A 362 -21.18 -19.04 13.27
CA THR A 362 -21.41 -20.00 14.37
C THR A 362 -22.41 -21.13 14.06
N THR A 363 -22.64 -21.48 12.80
CA THR A 363 -23.59 -22.56 12.45
C THR A 363 -22.88 -23.89 12.19
N GLY A 364 -22.90 -24.77 13.20
CA GLY A 364 -22.86 -26.24 13.08
C GLY A 364 -21.56 -26.86 12.58
N MET A 365 -20.77 -27.43 13.50
CA MET A 365 -19.66 -28.34 13.19
C MET A 365 -20.16 -29.59 12.45
N GLY A 366 -19.98 -29.62 11.14
CA GLY A 366 -19.73 -30.82 10.34
C GLY A 366 -18.23 -30.89 9.98
N PRO A 367 -17.68 -32.04 9.54
CA PRO A 367 -16.25 -32.24 9.41
C PRO A 367 -15.62 -31.15 8.54
N ILE A 368 -14.76 -30.34 9.15
CA ILE A 368 -14.22 -29.10 8.56
C ILE A 368 -13.14 -29.48 7.54
N GLY A 369 -13.58 -29.84 6.34
CA GLY A 369 -12.89 -29.49 5.11
C GLY A 369 -13.53 -28.20 4.58
N MET A 370 -13.23 -27.04 5.17
CA MET A 370 -13.72 -25.75 4.67
C MET A 370 -12.61 -24.94 4.02
N SER A 371 -12.54 -25.11 2.69
CA SER A 371 -12.42 -24.05 1.68
C SER A 371 -11.99 -22.65 2.18
N MET A 372 -10.68 -22.36 2.11
CA MET A 372 -10.19 -21.01 1.81
C MET A 372 -10.26 -20.73 0.30
N HIS A 373 -11.40 -21.00 -0.33
CA HIS A 373 -11.76 -20.41 -1.61
C HIS A 373 -12.74 -19.27 -1.35
N ARG A 374 -12.24 -18.18 -0.74
CA ARG A 374 -12.93 -16.89 -0.91
C ARG A 374 -12.77 -16.50 -2.37
N SER A 375 -13.90 -16.32 -3.02
CA SER A 375 -14.02 -16.03 -4.45
C SER A 375 -13.28 -14.73 -4.81
N LEU A 376 -12.02 -14.84 -5.22
CA LEU A 376 -11.53 -14.03 -6.33
C LEU A 376 -12.43 -14.36 -7.52
N ASN A 377 -12.92 -13.35 -8.23
CA ASN A 377 -13.80 -13.49 -9.40
C ASN A 377 -13.36 -14.64 -10.33
N ARG A 378 -13.97 -15.82 -10.17
CA ARG A 378 -13.72 -17.00 -11.00
C ARG A 378 -14.62 -16.96 -12.23
N ALA A 379 -14.62 -15.83 -12.93
CA ALA A 379 -15.32 -15.67 -14.21
C ALA A 379 -14.40 -15.77 -15.43
N ASN A 380 -13.06 -15.87 -15.27
CA ASN A 380 -12.12 -15.80 -16.40
C ASN A 380 -11.08 -16.93 -16.45
N VAL A 381 -11.44 -18.16 -16.09
CA VAL A 381 -10.54 -19.34 -16.31
C VAL A 381 -11.32 -20.55 -16.81
N ASN A 382 -12.11 -20.40 -17.88
CA ASN A 382 -12.73 -21.56 -18.50
C ASN A 382 -12.85 -21.53 -20.03
N ASP A 383 -11.98 -20.78 -20.72
CA ASP A 383 -11.89 -20.85 -22.19
C ASP A 383 -10.56 -21.36 -22.74
N SER A 384 -9.60 -21.71 -21.87
CA SER A 384 -8.29 -22.20 -22.30
C SER A 384 -8.18 -23.74 -22.34
N LEU A 385 -9.17 -24.47 -21.82
CA LEU A 385 -9.12 -25.94 -21.64
C LEU A 385 -9.95 -26.74 -22.65
N LYS A 386 -10.57 -26.10 -23.65
CA LYS A 386 -11.24 -26.80 -24.78
C LYS A 386 -10.43 -26.85 -26.08
N ARG A 387 -9.17 -26.37 -26.09
CA ARG A 387 -8.25 -26.51 -27.23
C ARG A 387 -6.96 -27.25 -26.85
N ARG A 388 -7.07 -28.41 -26.21
CA ARG A 388 -5.95 -29.38 -26.10
C ARG A 388 -6.47 -30.75 -25.64
N LYS A 389 -7.30 -31.40 -26.46
CA LYS A 389 -7.59 -32.83 -26.37
C LYS A 389 -7.69 -33.46 -27.77
N LYS A 390 -6.51 -33.75 -28.32
CA LYS A 390 -6.17 -34.76 -29.33
C LYS A 390 -4.66 -34.52 -29.55
N LYS A 391 -3.74 -35.44 -29.27
CA LYS A 391 -3.77 -36.89 -29.41
C LYS A 391 -2.49 -37.39 -28.71
N ASP A 392 -2.61 -38.24 -27.69
CA ASP A 392 -1.48 -39.01 -27.15
C ASP A 392 -1.74 -40.48 -27.43
N THR A 393 -0.81 -41.13 -28.14
CA THR A 393 -0.58 -42.58 -28.03
C THR A 393 0.92 -42.88 -28.24
N ARG A 394 1.58 -43.22 -27.13
CA ARG A 394 2.62 -44.27 -26.91
C ARG A 394 3.87 -44.34 -27.80
N ALA A 395 5.04 -44.16 -27.16
CA ALA A 395 6.07 -45.18 -26.84
C ALA A 395 7.53 -44.78 -27.16
N HIS A 396 8.33 -44.61 -26.08
CA HIS A 396 9.74 -45.00 -25.81
C HIS A 396 10.91 -44.77 -26.82
N PRO A 397 12.17 -44.72 -26.32
CA PRO A 397 13.18 -43.71 -26.66
C PRO A 397 14.27 -44.23 -27.62
N ASN A 398 15.00 -43.32 -28.27
CA ASN A 398 16.45 -43.45 -28.44
C ASN A 398 17.13 -42.18 -28.99
N GLU A 399 18.37 -42.03 -28.54
CA GLU A 399 19.40 -41.08 -28.92
C GLU A 399 19.75 -41.14 -30.42
N GLY A 400 20.27 -40.03 -30.96
CA GLY A 400 20.96 -40.07 -32.26
C GLY A 400 21.03 -38.74 -33.02
N THR A 401 22.17 -38.07 -32.89
CA THR A 401 22.98 -37.46 -33.98
C THR A 401 22.30 -36.58 -35.07
N ALA A 402 22.65 -35.29 -35.01
CA ALA A 402 23.33 -34.47 -36.02
C ALA A 402 22.93 -34.48 -37.52
N LEU A 403 23.10 -33.26 -38.08
CA LEU A 403 23.27 -32.88 -39.49
C LEU A 403 21.98 -32.87 -40.34
N ALA A 404 21.41 -31.71 -40.65
CA ALA A 404 21.88 -30.63 -41.54
C ALA A 404 21.37 -30.80 -42.98
N VAL A 405 21.30 -29.63 -43.63
CA VAL A 405 21.30 -29.41 -45.08
C VAL A 405 19.93 -29.36 -45.74
N ASN A 406 19.52 -28.10 -45.95
CA ASN A 406 19.08 -27.49 -47.22
C ASN A 406 17.82 -28.09 -47.89
N THR A 407 16.99 -27.36 -48.63
CA THR A 407 17.18 -26.13 -49.41
C THR A 407 15.77 -25.79 -49.94
N VAL A 408 15.54 -24.51 -50.26
CA VAL A 408 14.74 -24.05 -51.43
C VAL A 408 13.23 -24.29 -51.32
N SER A 409 12.35 -23.37 -51.63
CA SER A 409 12.37 -21.99 -52.13
C SER A 409 10.90 -21.60 -52.24
N SER A 410 10.65 -20.29 -52.34
CA SER A 410 9.58 -19.65 -53.15
C SER A 410 8.17 -20.27 -53.13
N ALA A 411 7.09 -19.54 -52.95
CA ALA A 411 6.83 -18.17 -53.39
C ALA A 411 5.35 -17.86 -53.07
N THR A 412 5.04 -16.56 -53.10
CA THR A 412 3.76 -15.94 -53.52
C THR A 412 2.53 -16.26 -52.69
N GLU A 413 2.03 -15.29 -51.92
CA GLU A 413 1.11 -14.24 -52.37
C GLU A 413 -0.22 -14.79 -52.87
N ALA A 414 -1.30 -14.47 -52.15
CA ALA A 414 -2.47 -13.78 -52.69
C ALA A 414 -3.62 -13.81 -51.66
N ASP A 415 -3.83 -12.64 -51.07
CA ASP A 415 -5.07 -11.88 -51.10
C ASP A 415 -6.46 -12.53 -51.09
N ALA A 416 -7.31 -11.80 -50.35
CA ALA A 416 -8.69 -11.43 -50.68
C ALA A 416 -9.86 -12.24 -50.07
N ASN A 417 -10.44 -11.56 -49.06
CA ASN A 417 -11.82 -11.07 -49.02
C ASN A 417 -12.96 -11.94 -48.46
N ALA A 418 -13.60 -11.33 -47.45
CA ALA A 418 -15.04 -11.12 -47.29
C ALA A 418 -15.98 -12.35 -47.31
N ASN A 419 -16.65 -12.61 -46.19
CA ASN A 419 -17.92 -11.94 -45.93
C ASN A 419 -18.49 -12.26 -44.54
N ALA A 420 -19.27 -11.27 -44.09
CA ALA A 420 -20.24 -11.22 -43.02
C ALA A 420 -20.89 -12.55 -42.61
N ASP A 421 -21.04 -12.73 -41.30
CA ASP A 421 -22.32 -13.15 -40.72
C ASP A 421 -22.47 -12.61 -39.28
N LYS A 422 -23.55 -11.85 -39.05
CA LYS A 422 -24.12 -11.60 -37.71
C LYS A 422 -25.26 -12.58 -37.54
N PRO A 423 -25.35 -13.24 -36.39
CA PRO A 423 -26.46 -12.96 -35.45
C PRO A 423 -25.92 -13.03 -33.99
N GLU A 424 -26.57 -12.67 -32.90
CA GLU A 424 -27.82 -12.01 -32.56
C GLU A 424 -27.67 -11.64 -31.07
N THR A 425 -28.45 -10.65 -30.64
CA THR A 425 -28.46 -10.10 -29.28
C THR A 425 -29.11 -11.06 -28.29
N ASN A 426 -28.39 -11.42 -27.22
CA ASN A 426 -29.00 -11.81 -25.95
C ASN A 426 -28.55 -10.84 -24.86
N GLY A 427 -29.46 -9.92 -24.54
CA GLY A 427 -29.33 -9.01 -23.42
C GLY A 427 -29.38 -9.80 -22.12
N ASN A 428 -28.30 -9.73 -21.33
CA ASN A 428 -28.37 -9.92 -19.91
C ASN A 428 -27.67 -8.74 -19.24
N SER A 429 -28.50 -7.80 -18.80
CA SER A 429 -28.14 -6.70 -17.92
C SER A 429 -27.63 -7.27 -16.59
N LEU A 430 -26.31 -7.29 -16.41
CA LEU A 430 -25.67 -7.43 -15.10
C LEU A 430 -25.18 -6.05 -14.65
N ALA A 431 -26.12 -5.11 -14.57
CA ALA A 431 -25.98 -3.93 -13.74
C ALA A 431 -26.47 -4.30 -12.33
N ASN A 432 -25.54 -4.64 -11.45
CA ASN A 432 -25.61 -4.37 -10.01
C ASN A 432 -24.32 -4.86 -9.36
N GLY A 433 -23.39 -3.93 -9.16
CA GLY A 433 -22.33 -4.07 -8.18
C GLY A 433 -22.98 -4.30 -6.82
N HIS A 434 -22.84 -5.51 -6.30
CA HIS A 434 -23.13 -5.76 -4.90
C HIS A 434 -22.06 -5.03 -4.09
N VAL A 435 -22.41 -3.83 -3.64
CA VAL A 435 -21.85 -3.21 -2.44
C VAL A 435 -21.84 -4.31 -1.37
N ARG A 436 -20.67 -4.76 -0.92
CA ARG A 436 -20.57 -5.60 0.27
C ARG A 436 -21.18 -4.79 1.41
N ALA A 437 -22.42 -5.11 1.75
CA ALA A 437 -23.12 -4.55 2.88
C ALA A 437 -22.21 -4.70 4.11
N TYR A 438 -22.09 -3.61 4.87
CA TYR A 438 -21.42 -3.51 6.15
C TYR A 438 -21.42 -4.87 6.88
N ALA A 439 -20.22 -5.35 7.24
CA ALA A 439 -20.10 -6.43 8.20
C ALA A 439 -21.04 -6.13 9.37
N ASP A 440 -21.86 -7.11 9.76
CA ASP A 440 -22.74 -7.01 10.93
C ASP A 440 -21.94 -6.35 12.08
N PRO A 441 -22.32 -5.15 12.55
CA PRO A 441 -21.51 -4.41 13.52
C PRO A 441 -21.32 -5.16 14.84
N ALA A 442 -22.10 -6.22 15.09
CA ALA A 442 -21.91 -7.14 16.21
C ALA A 442 -20.76 -8.15 16.01
N ARG A 443 -20.09 -8.20 14.85
CA ARG A 443 -19.09 -9.21 14.46
C ARG A 443 -17.73 -8.65 14.05
N VAL A 444 -17.55 -7.34 14.15
CA VAL A 444 -16.29 -6.63 13.86
C VAL A 444 -15.40 -6.70 15.09
N LEU A 445 -14.28 -7.40 15.00
CA LEU A 445 -13.27 -7.52 16.05
C LEU A 445 -12.01 -6.74 15.65
N PRO A 446 -11.21 -6.25 16.61
CA PRO A 446 -9.92 -5.64 16.30
C PRO A 446 -8.97 -6.67 15.64
N PRO A 447 -7.92 -6.20 14.94
CA PRO A 447 -6.89 -7.07 14.37
C PRO A 447 -6.31 -8.04 15.41
N LYS A 448 -5.95 -9.24 14.94
CA LYS A 448 -5.48 -10.34 15.82
C LYS A 448 -3.97 -10.48 15.75
N ARG A 449 -3.39 -10.92 16.87
CA ARG A 449 -2.00 -11.34 16.94
C ARG A 449 -1.85 -12.81 16.57
N TYR A 450 -0.86 -13.10 15.75
CA TYR A 450 -0.47 -14.44 15.32
C TYR A 450 1.01 -14.65 15.56
N ALA A 451 1.40 -15.92 15.61
CA ALA A 451 2.80 -16.28 15.47
C ALA A 451 3.15 -16.30 13.98
N VAL A 452 4.14 -15.50 13.60
CA VAL A 452 4.58 -15.31 12.22
C VAL A 452 6.07 -15.60 12.13
N ARG A 453 6.45 -16.41 11.16
CA ARG A 453 7.85 -16.67 10.80
C ARG A 453 8.08 -16.30 9.35
N ILE A 454 9.29 -15.86 9.04
CA ILE A 454 9.71 -15.59 7.67
C ILE A 454 10.66 -16.72 7.24
N ASP A 455 10.40 -17.33 6.08
CA ASP A 455 11.32 -18.29 5.49
C ASP A 455 12.52 -17.54 4.89
N THR A 456 13.72 -17.88 5.35
CA THR A 456 14.99 -17.25 4.96
C THR A 456 15.95 -18.29 4.38
N ALA A 457 15.46 -19.46 3.97
CA ALA A 457 16.32 -20.49 3.39
C ALA A 457 16.52 -20.20 1.90
N ASP A 458 17.74 -19.85 1.49
CA ASP A 458 18.08 -19.50 0.09
C ASP A 458 17.73 -20.58 -0.93
N THR A 459 17.66 -21.85 -0.51
CA THR A 459 17.29 -22.99 -1.36
C THR A 459 15.79 -23.28 -1.38
N SER A 460 15.00 -22.54 -0.59
CA SER A 460 13.55 -22.71 -0.49
C SER A 460 12.84 -21.94 -1.61
N LEU A 461 11.88 -22.60 -2.27
CA LEU A 461 10.93 -21.93 -3.15
C LEU A 461 10.00 -20.96 -2.40
N ALA A 462 10.02 -21.00 -1.07
CA ALA A 462 9.23 -20.15 -0.19
C ALA A 462 10.07 -19.04 0.48
N VAL A 463 11.33 -18.81 0.08
CA VAL A 463 12.14 -17.70 0.62
C VAL A 463 11.37 -16.37 0.56
N GLY A 464 11.38 -15.62 1.65
CA GLY A 464 10.60 -14.38 1.83
C GLY A 464 9.11 -14.59 2.19
N ALA A 465 8.60 -15.83 2.20
CA ALA A 465 7.21 -16.09 2.57
C ALA A 465 6.99 -15.90 4.07
N SER A 466 5.90 -15.21 4.42
CA SER A 466 5.42 -15.12 5.80
C SER A 466 4.51 -16.31 6.14
N VAL A 467 4.99 -17.16 7.04
CA VAL A 467 4.26 -18.32 7.57
C VAL A 467 3.50 -17.91 8.81
N VAL A 468 2.16 -17.91 8.73
CA VAL A 468 1.25 -17.45 9.79
C VAL A 468 0.54 -18.64 10.44
N ASP A 469 0.66 -18.79 11.76
CA ASP A 469 -0.03 -19.84 12.52
C ASP A 469 -1.45 -19.40 12.92
N PHE A 470 -2.40 -19.52 12.00
CA PHE A 470 -3.81 -19.18 12.23
C PHE A 470 -4.52 -20.05 13.27
N TYR A 471 -4.03 -21.28 13.50
CA TYR A 471 -4.72 -22.29 14.31
C TYR A 471 -4.00 -22.60 15.62
N ASN A 472 -2.97 -21.82 15.97
CA ASN A 472 -2.15 -22.03 17.16
C ASN A 472 -1.54 -23.45 17.22
N GLN A 473 -1.20 -24.03 16.05
CA GLN A 473 -0.62 -25.37 15.96
C GLN A 473 0.75 -25.46 16.60
N TRP A 474 1.46 -24.33 16.72
CA TRP A 474 2.76 -24.28 17.40
C TRP A 474 2.65 -24.34 18.92
N GLY A 475 1.43 -24.46 19.47
CA GLY A 475 1.21 -24.68 20.90
C GLY A 475 1.62 -23.51 21.79
N LEU A 476 1.73 -22.30 21.21
CA LEU A 476 2.12 -21.11 21.94
C LEU A 476 0.96 -20.67 22.86
N PRO A 477 1.26 -20.17 24.08
CA PRO A 477 0.23 -19.79 25.03
C PRO A 477 -0.74 -18.76 24.41
N SER A 478 -2.04 -18.97 24.60
CA SER A 478 -3.06 -17.99 24.24
C SER A 478 -2.93 -16.76 25.13
N GLU A 479 -3.31 -15.58 24.61
CA GLU A 479 -3.39 -14.36 25.43
C GLU A 479 -4.26 -14.62 26.68
N ALA A 480 -3.76 -14.28 27.86
CA ALA A 480 -4.58 -14.35 29.05
C ALA A 480 -5.67 -13.26 28.96
N PRO A 481 -6.91 -13.52 29.41
CA PRO A 481 -7.96 -12.50 29.46
C PRO A 481 -7.54 -11.42 30.47
N GLY A 482 -6.99 -10.32 29.97
CA GLY A 482 -6.31 -9.27 30.74
C GLY A 482 -5.07 -8.68 30.05
N ASP A 483 -4.53 -9.36 29.02
CA ASP A 483 -3.34 -8.93 28.28
C ASP A 483 -3.60 -7.89 27.17
N ALA A 484 -4.81 -7.34 27.09
CA ALA A 484 -5.14 -6.26 26.15
C ALA A 484 -4.26 -5.00 26.36
N ASP A 485 -3.72 -4.82 27.57
CA ASP A 485 -2.79 -3.74 27.94
C ASP A 485 -1.30 -4.13 27.80
N GLY A 486 -1.01 -5.33 27.29
CA GLY A 486 0.31 -5.78 26.90
C GLY A 486 1.34 -5.91 28.05
N ASN A 487 0.89 -6.38 29.21
CA ASN A 487 1.77 -6.64 30.35
C ASN A 487 2.11 -8.14 30.56
N GLY A 488 1.68 -9.07 29.69
CA GLY A 488 1.91 -10.52 29.91
C GLY A 488 2.04 -11.46 28.71
N SER A 489 1.88 -11.03 27.45
CA SER A 489 2.02 -11.91 26.26
C SER A 489 3.23 -11.50 25.39
N SER A 490 4.31 -12.30 25.44
CA SER A 490 5.64 -11.96 24.91
C SER A 490 5.62 -11.68 23.40
N TRP A 491 5.71 -10.41 23.01
CA TRP A 491 6.15 -10.04 21.67
C TRP A 491 7.49 -10.71 21.33
N GLY A 492 7.81 -10.78 20.04
CA GLY A 492 9.00 -11.46 19.54
C GLY A 492 8.88 -12.97 19.45
N ARG A 493 9.96 -13.61 18.97
CA ARG A 493 10.01 -14.99 18.43
C ARG A 493 9.30 -16.10 19.22
N GLY A 494 9.18 -15.95 20.54
CA GLY A 494 8.61 -16.95 21.45
C GLY A 494 7.09 -16.91 21.63
N GLY A 495 6.40 -15.93 21.04
CA GLY A 495 4.95 -15.76 21.20
C GLY A 495 4.24 -15.36 19.91
N ARG A 496 3.03 -14.81 20.06
CA ARG A 496 2.29 -14.21 18.95
C ARG A 496 2.87 -12.83 18.66
N ASN A 497 3.89 -12.82 17.81
CA ASN A 497 4.81 -11.72 17.59
C ASN A 497 4.32 -10.66 16.61
N VAL A 498 3.27 -10.92 15.84
CA VAL A 498 2.79 -9.97 14.83
C VAL A 498 1.27 -9.82 14.91
N GLU A 499 0.80 -8.59 14.97
CA GLU A 499 -0.60 -8.23 14.72
C GLU A 499 -0.80 -8.16 13.19
N VAL A 500 -1.65 -9.04 12.65
CA VAL A 500 -1.88 -9.12 11.20
C VAL A 500 -3.16 -8.39 10.86
N LEU A 501 -3.07 -7.43 9.93
CA LEU A 501 -4.25 -6.72 9.42
C LEU A 501 -4.95 -7.63 8.40
N GLU A 502 -6.23 -7.95 8.64
CA GLU A 502 -6.99 -8.91 7.83
C GLU A 502 -7.99 -8.23 6.89
N GLU A 503 -8.74 -7.25 7.38
CA GLU A 503 -9.75 -6.50 6.63
C GLU A 503 -9.57 -4.99 6.86
N VAL A 504 -10.01 -4.19 5.89
CA VAL A 504 -9.99 -2.73 5.96
C VAL A 504 -11.30 -2.11 5.51
N ASP A 505 -11.75 -1.07 6.21
CA ASP A 505 -12.81 -0.17 5.74
C ASP A 505 -12.25 0.71 4.60
N THR A 506 -12.44 0.24 3.38
CA THR A 506 -11.97 0.94 2.17
C THR A 506 -12.62 2.31 2.01
N SER A 507 -13.87 2.48 2.42
CA SER A 507 -14.56 3.77 2.30
C SER A 507 -13.94 4.81 3.22
N GLY A 508 -13.72 4.44 4.49
CA GLY A 508 -13.01 5.28 5.46
C GLY A 508 -11.57 5.59 5.04
N LEU A 509 -10.86 4.60 4.50
CA LEU A 509 -9.49 4.75 4.00
C LEU A 509 -9.40 5.79 2.86
N TRP A 510 -10.28 5.72 1.87
CA TRP A 510 -10.28 6.68 0.75
C TRP A 510 -10.72 8.08 1.17
N ASN A 511 -11.66 8.20 2.12
CA ASN A 511 -12.03 9.50 2.67
C ASN A 511 -10.83 10.16 3.38
N LEU A 512 -10.08 9.38 4.16
CA LEU A 512 -8.86 9.84 4.82
C LEU A 512 -7.84 10.36 3.80
N LEU A 513 -7.59 9.63 2.71
CA LEU A 513 -6.68 10.10 1.65
C LEU A 513 -7.14 11.43 1.03
N LEU A 514 -8.41 11.52 0.65
CA LEU A 514 -8.94 12.73 0.01
C LEU A 514 -8.88 13.95 0.92
N GLU A 515 -9.18 13.80 2.21
CA GLU A 515 -9.02 14.86 3.22
C GLU A 515 -7.56 15.34 3.33
N VAL A 516 -6.61 14.41 3.27
CA VAL A 516 -5.17 14.73 3.28
C VAL A 516 -4.77 15.50 2.02
N VAL A 517 -5.28 15.11 0.84
CA VAL A 517 -5.04 15.82 -0.42
C VAL A 517 -5.56 17.25 -0.33
N ASP A 518 -6.79 17.44 0.12
CA ASP A 518 -7.40 18.77 0.31
C ASP A 518 -6.55 19.65 1.25
N ARG A 519 -6.06 19.06 2.33
CA ARG A 519 -5.23 19.75 3.32
C ARG A 519 -3.85 20.10 2.78
N ALA A 520 -3.22 19.21 2.02
CA ALA A 520 -1.95 19.46 1.37
C ALA A 520 -2.07 20.61 0.36
N GLU A 521 -3.14 20.62 -0.44
CA GLU A 521 -3.44 21.76 -1.34
C GLU A 521 -3.59 23.07 -0.57
N ALA A 522 -4.35 23.06 0.53
CA ALA A 522 -4.57 24.27 1.34
C ALA A 522 -3.29 24.78 2.02
N ALA A 523 -2.34 23.90 2.35
CA ALA A 523 -1.07 24.28 2.95
C ALA A 523 -0.06 24.84 1.93
N LEU A 524 -0.25 24.54 0.64
CA LEU A 524 0.66 24.91 -0.45
C LEU A 524 0.12 26.03 -1.36
N ALA A 525 -1.16 26.40 -1.19
CA ALA A 525 -1.79 27.56 -1.82
C ALA A 525 -1.44 28.84 -1.07
#